data_AF-J3DXM5-F1
#
_entry.id   AF-J3DXM5-F1
#
_cell.length_a   1.000
_cell.length_b   1.000
_cell.length_c   1.000
_cell.angle_alpha   90.00
_cell.angle_beta   90.00
_cell.angle_gamma   90.00
#
_symmetry.space_group_name_H-M   'P 1'
#
loop_
_entity.id
_entity.type
_entity.pdbx_description
1 polymer ?
#
loop_
_entity_poly.entity_id
_entity_poly.type
_entity_poly.pdbx_seq_one_letter_code
_entity_poly.pdbx_strand_id
1 'polypeptide(L)'
;MASHVYILKDAFHQRFKIGKANNIVARARSFRWKSIDFSSSLGLVVASEEDAYVFEKILHRTFRYARLTTDQVLATGGLSDGGSEWFDTNCWPRLLKYLEDNHDLHPHEIVSGESLALLVTQITQSSELALARANLKAEKEAHRIERLEVQLELRREQMGEVKKILLSAQPKLFRELEHHRQERQIVGVCNGRYGNSLVLAARQSSEEKRFLWRLELQDTQYHYKHGGGSVITGVRQMSLAGGAICTVSLPRLELQEDGLFADVNQLIHEAFDRELSWLRSLPTVSEEWLDLMLPVLWDDPDEKDESAIEVCILEAIRHAQSIKLPPLAYV
;
A
#
# COMPACT_ATOMS: atom_id res chain seq x y z
N MET A 1 27.01 38.80 -17.45
CA MET A 1 27.19 38.01 -16.22
C MET A 1 28.30 38.68 -15.43
N ALA A 2 28.11 38.96 -14.14
CA ALA A 2 29.17 39.55 -13.31
C ALA A 2 30.30 38.52 -13.09
N SER A 3 31.54 38.89 -13.41
CA SER A 3 32.71 38.07 -13.12
C SER A 3 33.45 38.67 -11.93
N HIS A 4 33.97 37.81 -11.06
CA HIS A 4 34.56 38.24 -9.80
C HIS A 4 35.99 37.76 -9.66
N VAL A 5 36.83 38.60 -9.06
CA VAL A 5 38.06 38.16 -8.41
C VAL A 5 37.75 38.00 -6.93
N TYR A 6 37.88 36.78 -6.40
CA TYR A 6 37.73 36.51 -4.98
C TYR A 6 39.08 36.57 -4.27
N ILE A 7 39.04 37.04 -3.03
CA ILE A 7 40.16 37.06 -2.10
C ILE A 7 39.65 36.44 -0.80
N LEU A 8 39.81 35.12 -0.68
CA LEU A 8 39.21 34.33 0.40
C LEU A 8 40.23 34.00 1.49
N LYS A 9 39.99 34.45 2.72
CA LYS A 9 40.84 34.13 3.87
C LYS A 9 40.56 32.73 4.40
N ASP A 10 41.62 32.04 4.79
CA ASP A 10 41.51 30.81 5.56
C ASP A 10 41.18 31.16 7.01
N ALA A 11 40.22 30.47 7.62
CA ALA A 11 39.77 30.70 8.98
C ALA A 11 40.77 30.17 10.04
N PHE A 12 41.61 29.20 9.66
CA PHE A 12 42.47 28.48 10.59
C PHE A 12 43.96 28.81 10.39
N HIS A 13 44.33 29.35 9.23
CA HIS A 13 45.73 29.59 8.85
C HIS A 13 45.93 31.05 8.42
N GLN A 14 47.14 31.57 8.61
CA GLN A 14 47.53 32.93 8.22
C GLN A 14 47.77 33.03 6.70
N ARG A 15 46.74 32.74 5.91
CA ARG A 15 46.79 32.77 4.45
C ARG A 15 45.45 33.17 3.83
N PHE A 16 45.51 33.62 2.60
CA PHE A 16 44.34 33.88 1.77
C PHE A 16 44.57 33.42 0.33
N LYS A 17 43.49 33.14 -0.39
CA LYS A 17 43.51 32.68 -1.78
C LYS A 17 42.97 33.75 -2.70
N ILE A 18 43.72 34.10 -3.73
CA ILE A 18 43.23 34.97 -4.82
C ILE A 18 42.86 34.09 -6.00
N GLY A 19 41.65 34.23 -6.53
CA GLY A 19 41.29 33.59 -7.79
C GLY A 19 40.07 34.20 -8.45
N LYS A 20 39.72 33.70 -9.63
CA LYS A 20 38.54 34.15 -10.39
C LYS A 20 37.35 33.19 -10.26
N ALA A 21 36.14 33.74 -10.15
CA ALA A 21 34.89 32.97 -10.23
C ALA A 21 33.70 33.80 -10.73
N ASN A 22 32.78 33.17 -11.45
CA ASN A 22 31.47 33.75 -11.74
C ASN A 22 30.51 33.61 -10.53
N ASN A 23 30.78 32.65 -9.64
CA ASN A 23 30.08 32.48 -8.36
C ASN A 23 31.09 32.11 -7.27
N ILE A 24 31.43 33.07 -6.43
CA ILE A 24 32.45 32.92 -5.36
C ILE A 24 32.07 31.82 -4.38
N VAL A 25 30.80 31.77 -3.96
CA VAL A 25 30.31 30.78 -2.98
C VAL A 25 30.35 29.36 -3.55
N ALA A 26 29.91 29.17 -4.80
CA ALA A 26 29.99 27.88 -5.47
C ALA A 26 31.44 27.43 -5.68
N ARG A 27 32.34 28.37 -6.04
CA ARG A 27 33.76 28.09 -6.21
C ARG A 27 34.44 27.74 -4.88
N ALA A 28 34.08 28.41 -3.77
CA ALA A 28 34.59 28.07 -2.44
C ALA A 28 34.27 26.63 -2.01
N ARG A 29 33.15 26.05 -2.47
CA ARG A 29 32.81 24.64 -2.19
C ARG A 29 33.86 23.67 -2.76
N SER A 30 34.50 24.00 -3.87
CA SER A 30 35.48 23.10 -4.51
C SER A 30 36.82 23.00 -3.75
N PHE A 31 37.07 23.85 -2.75
CA PHE A 31 38.31 23.84 -1.95
C PHE A 31 38.07 23.99 -0.45
N ARG A 32 37.03 23.33 0.08
CA ARG A 32 36.68 23.28 1.53
C ARG A 32 36.16 24.60 2.10
N TRP A 33 35.04 25.10 1.56
CA TRP A 33 34.31 26.28 2.07
C TRP A 33 34.15 26.41 3.60
N LYS A 34 34.17 25.31 4.38
CA LYS A 34 34.09 25.31 5.84
C LYS A 34 35.33 25.92 6.52
N SER A 35 36.47 26.00 5.82
CA SER A 35 37.71 26.62 6.31
C SER A 35 37.92 28.03 5.80
N ILE A 36 36.92 28.65 5.16
CA ILE A 36 37.00 30.02 4.68
C ILE A 36 36.31 30.94 5.69
N ASP A 37 37.03 31.95 6.15
CA ASP A 37 36.44 33.07 6.89
C ASP A 37 35.88 34.07 5.88
N PHE A 38 34.61 33.86 5.50
CA PHE A 38 33.93 34.74 4.55
C PHE A 38 33.84 36.18 5.06
N SER A 39 33.63 36.40 6.36
CA SER A 39 33.50 37.75 6.94
C SER A 39 34.76 38.58 6.75
N SER A 40 35.94 37.95 6.82
CA SER A 40 37.23 38.60 6.58
C SER A 40 37.74 38.50 5.13
N SER A 41 36.91 37.97 4.23
CA SER A 41 37.19 37.81 2.80
C SER A 41 36.61 38.95 1.97
N LEU A 42 36.96 39.01 0.69
CA LEU A 42 36.48 40.03 -0.25
C LEU A 42 36.14 39.42 -1.60
N GLY A 43 35.13 39.98 -2.26
CA GLY A 43 34.91 39.81 -3.69
C GLY A 43 35.13 41.13 -4.42
N LEU A 44 35.72 41.09 -5.60
CA LEU A 44 35.89 42.23 -6.49
C LEU A 44 35.07 41.98 -7.75
N VAL A 45 34.00 42.74 -7.93
CA VAL A 45 33.17 42.68 -9.14
C VAL A 45 33.82 43.56 -10.19
N VAL A 46 34.00 43.03 -11.39
CA VAL A 46 34.57 43.75 -12.54
C VAL A 46 33.65 43.65 -13.75
N ALA A 47 33.85 44.55 -14.71
CA ALA A 47 32.95 44.74 -15.85
C ALA A 47 32.82 43.50 -16.74
N SER A 48 33.90 42.75 -16.94
CA SER A 48 33.92 41.57 -17.80
C SER A 48 34.72 40.40 -17.23
N GLU A 49 34.51 39.24 -17.85
CA GLU A 49 35.25 38.03 -17.53
C GLU A 49 36.76 38.12 -17.87
N GLU A 50 37.09 38.88 -18.92
CA GLU A 50 38.46 39.17 -19.34
C GLU A 50 39.15 40.07 -18.33
N ASP A 51 38.48 41.13 -17.86
CA ASP A 51 38.98 42.01 -16.82
C ASP A 51 39.25 41.25 -15.52
N ALA A 52 38.37 40.30 -15.14
CA ALA A 52 38.58 39.48 -13.96
C ALA A 52 39.83 38.60 -14.09
N TYR A 53 40.07 38.06 -15.28
CA TYR A 53 41.25 37.24 -15.55
C TYR A 53 42.53 38.09 -15.51
N VAL A 54 42.53 39.25 -16.18
CA VAL A 54 43.67 40.17 -16.19
C VAL A 54 43.96 40.66 -14.77
N PHE A 55 42.93 41.07 -14.03
CA PHE A 55 43.09 41.62 -12.68
C PHE A 55 43.61 40.57 -11.69
N GLU A 56 43.12 39.32 -11.75
CA GLU A 56 43.66 38.19 -10.99
C GLU A 56 45.18 38.03 -11.24
N LYS A 57 45.60 38.03 -12.51
CA LYS A 57 47.03 37.87 -12.86
C LYS A 57 47.88 39.04 -12.40
N ILE A 58 47.36 40.26 -12.43
CA ILE A 58 48.03 41.44 -11.89
C ILE A 58 48.23 41.26 -10.39
N LEU A 59 47.19 40.92 -9.63
CA LEU A 59 47.30 40.68 -8.19
C LEU A 59 48.31 39.57 -7.87
N HIS A 60 48.27 38.44 -8.60
CA HIS A 60 49.24 37.36 -8.41
C HIS A 60 50.69 37.80 -8.67
N ARG A 61 50.93 38.65 -9.67
CA ARG A 61 52.27 39.15 -10.02
C ARG A 61 52.75 40.21 -9.03
N THR A 62 51.91 41.17 -8.67
CA THR A 62 52.21 42.25 -7.73
C THR A 62 52.55 41.69 -6.36
N PHE A 63 51.80 40.70 -5.88
CA PHE A 63 51.98 40.08 -4.56
C PHE A 63 52.79 38.78 -4.59
N ARG A 64 53.55 38.51 -5.66
CA ARG A 64 54.32 37.26 -5.84
C ARG A 64 55.25 36.91 -4.67
N TYR A 65 55.76 37.91 -3.97
CA TYR A 65 56.68 37.72 -2.84
C TYR A 65 55.98 37.22 -1.57
N ALA A 66 54.67 37.43 -1.46
CA ALA A 66 53.85 36.88 -0.37
C ALA A 66 53.24 35.53 -0.73
N ARG A 67 53.52 35.00 -1.93
CA ARG A 67 52.97 33.72 -2.40
C ARG A 67 53.60 32.57 -1.62
N LEU A 68 52.75 31.68 -1.11
CA LEU A 68 53.16 30.49 -0.38
C LEU A 68 53.51 29.36 -1.36
N THR A 69 54.50 28.53 -1.01
CA THR A 69 54.82 27.32 -1.77
C THR A 69 53.82 26.21 -1.47
N THR A 70 53.68 25.25 -2.38
CA THR A 70 52.81 24.08 -2.19
C THR A 70 53.17 23.33 -0.90
N ASP A 71 54.46 23.20 -0.58
CA ASP A 71 54.91 22.52 0.65
C ASP A 71 54.47 23.27 1.92
N GLN A 72 54.52 24.62 1.92
CA GLN A 72 54.02 25.44 3.04
C GLN A 72 52.51 25.30 3.22
N VAL A 73 51.76 25.20 2.12
CA VAL A 73 50.31 25.00 2.14
C VAL A 73 49.95 23.59 2.64
N LEU A 74 50.68 22.56 2.22
CA LEU A 74 50.49 21.17 2.65
C LEU A 74 50.88 20.95 4.11
N ALA A 75 51.99 21.52 4.58
CA ALA A 75 52.45 21.44 5.96
C ALA A 75 51.42 22.01 6.96
N THR A 76 50.58 22.92 6.49
CA THR A 76 49.48 23.56 7.24
C THR A 76 48.11 22.99 6.86
N GLY A 77 48.04 21.72 6.41
CA GLY A 77 46.79 21.00 6.19
C GLY A 77 45.98 21.41 4.95
N GLY A 78 46.58 22.17 4.02
CA GLY A 78 46.01 22.52 2.72
C GLY A 78 46.00 21.35 1.72
N LEU A 79 45.29 21.51 0.60
CA LEU A 79 45.29 20.55 -0.51
C LEU A 79 46.41 20.88 -1.52
N SER A 80 46.91 19.86 -2.22
CA SER A 80 47.93 20.03 -3.27
C SER A 80 47.40 20.80 -4.49
N ASP A 81 46.08 20.77 -4.71
CA ASP A 81 45.45 21.39 -5.88
C ASP A 81 45.21 22.90 -5.66
N GLY A 82 45.78 23.73 -6.53
CA GLY A 82 45.73 25.20 -6.41
C GLY A 82 46.67 25.79 -5.35
N GLY A 83 47.71 25.07 -4.90
CA GLY A 83 48.75 25.55 -3.98
C GLY A 83 49.43 26.85 -4.41
N SER A 84 49.43 27.10 -5.72
CA SER A 84 50.01 28.28 -6.34
C SER A 84 49.17 29.56 -6.19
N GLU A 85 48.00 29.52 -5.58
CA GLU A 85 47.10 30.69 -5.48
C GLU A 85 46.96 31.20 -4.04
N TRP A 86 47.78 30.70 -3.12
CA TRP A 86 47.78 31.06 -1.71
C TRP A 86 48.86 32.10 -1.39
N PHE A 87 48.48 33.07 -0.57
CA PHE A 87 49.29 34.20 -0.17
C PHE A 87 49.26 34.36 1.34
N ASP A 88 50.37 34.79 1.91
CA ASP A 88 50.53 35.07 3.33
C ASP A 88 49.76 36.34 3.74
N THR A 89 48.99 36.27 4.83
CA THR A 89 48.18 37.41 5.34
C THR A 89 49.01 38.61 5.79
N ASN A 90 50.33 38.48 5.98
CA ASN A 90 51.21 39.60 6.29
C ASN A 90 51.18 40.71 5.22
N CYS A 91 50.89 40.37 3.96
CA CYS A 91 50.76 41.36 2.89
C CYS A 91 49.35 42.00 2.81
N TRP A 92 48.40 41.57 3.64
CA TRP A 92 47.00 42.00 3.59
C TRP A 92 46.80 43.53 3.64
N PRO A 93 47.46 44.30 4.54
CA PRO A 93 47.30 45.75 4.55
C PRO A 93 47.79 46.41 3.25
N ARG A 94 48.85 45.85 2.64
CA ARG A 94 49.38 46.34 1.36
C ARG A 94 48.45 45.99 0.20
N LEU A 95 47.80 44.82 0.25
CA LEU A 95 46.79 44.41 -0.71
C LEU A 95 45.59 45.36 -0.69
N LEU A 96 45.03 45.63 0.48
CA LEU A 96 43.91 46.56 0.62
C LEU A 96 44.26 47.95 0.08
N LYS A 97 45.43 48.47 0.49
CA LYS A 97 45.91 49.76 0.01
C LYS A 97 46.13 49.77 -1.51
N TYR A 98 46.64 48.68 -2.09
CA TYR A 98 46.80 48.57 -3.54
C TYR A 98 45.45 48.63 -4.27
N LEU A 99 44.43 47.94 -3.76
CA LEU A 99 43.08 47.97 -4.34
C LEU A 99 42.48 49.38 -4.30
N GLU A 100 42.72 50.11 -3.20
CA GLU A 100 42.27 51.50 -3.06
C GLU A 100 43.04 52.45 -3.99
N ASP A 101 44.38 52.41 -3.96
CA ASP A 101 45.26 53.36 -4.68
C ASP A 101 45.25 53.16 -6.20
N ASN A 102 44.79 52.00 -6.71
CA ASN A 102 44.82 51.65 -8.15
C ASN A 102 43.42 51.39 -8.73
N HIS A 103 42.38 51.93 -8.08
CA HIS A 103 40.99 51.78 -8.53
C HIS A 103 40.74 52.38 -9.92
N ASP A 104 41.44 53.48 -10.25
CA ASP A 104 41.40 54.15 -11.55
C ASP A 104 41.94 53.27 -12.69
N LEU A 105 42.99 52.49 -12.42
CA LEU A 105 43.60 51.58 -13.39
C LEU A 105 42.82 50.27 -13.52
N HIS A 106 42.20 49.82 -12.44
CA HIS A 106 41.45 48.57 -12.37
C HIS A 106 40.10 48.80 -11.69
N PRO A 107 39.09 49.35 -12.39
CA PRO A 107 37.79 49.63 -11.82
C PRO A 107 37.13 48.36 -11.28
N HIS A 108 36.76 48.37 -10.00
CA HIS A 108 36.10 47.26 -9.35
C HIS A 108 35.14 47.72 -8.26
N GLU A 109 34.12 46.92 -7.97
CA GLU A 109 33.27 47.11 -6.79
C GLU A 109 33.61 46.04 -5.75
N ILE A 110 33.80 46.48 -4.50
CA ILE A 110 34.12 45.58 -3.39
C ILE A 110 32.81 45.01 -2.82
N VAL A 111 32.67 43.69 -2.89
CA VAL A 111 31.66 42.93 -2.16
C VAL A 111 32.24 42.56 -0.80
N SER A 112 31.61 43.04 0.27
CA SER A 112 32.06 42.78 1.64
C SER A 112 31.98 41.29 1.99
N GLY A 113 32.90 40.87 2.85
CA GLY A 113 32.91 39.52 3.38
C GLY A 113 31.62 39.13 4.12
N GLU A 114 31.00 40.09 4.82
CA GLU A 114 29.71 39.92 5.49
C GLU A 114 28.59 39.57 4.51
N SER A 115 28.56 40.21 3.34
CA SER A 115 27.59 39.92 2.27
C SER A 115 27.78 38.49 1.75
N LEU A 116 29.03 38.05 1.59
CA LEU A 116 29.34 36.67 1.20
C LEU A 116 28.92 35.66 2.28
N ALA A 117 29.15 35.97 3.56
CA ALA A 117 28.77 35.13 4.70
C ALA A 117 27.25 34.96 4.83
N LEU A 118 26.48 36.04 4.59
CA LEU A 118 25.01 35.99 4.57
C LEU A 118 24.49 35.06 3.47
N LEU A 119 25.05 35.14 2.26
CA LEU A 119 24.66 34.26 1.14
C LEU A 119 24.94 32.78 1.46
N VAL A 120 26.08 32.47 2.08
CA VAL A 120 26.42 31.10 2.50
C VAL A 120 25.43 30.57 3.54
N THR A 121 25.08 31.40 4.52
CA THR A 121 24.12 31.04 5.58
C THR A 121 22.75 30.71 5.00
N GLN A 122 22.23 31.56 4.11
CA GLN A 122 20.93 31.34 3.44
C GLN A 122 20.90 30.04 2.64
N ILE A 123 21.96 29.76 1.88
CA ILE A 123 22.05 28.53 1.07
C ILE A 123 22.08 27.30 1.97
N THR A 124 22.82 27.33 3.08
CA THR A 124 22.95 26.19 4.00
C THR A 124 21.62 25.90 4.69
N GLN A 125 20.94 26.92 5.21
CA GLN A 125 19.62 26.78 5.84
C GLN A 125 18.56 26.22 4.87
N SER A 126 18.57 26.66 3.61
CA SER A 126 17.63 26.13 2.60
C SER A 126 17.85 24.63 2.31
N SER A 127 19.11 24.18 2.32
CA SER A 127 19.47 22.78 2.09
C SER A 127 19.09 21.87 3.27
N GLU A 128 19.29 22.34 4.50
CA GLU A 128 18.93 21.59 5.71
C GLU A 128 17.41 21.42 5.85
N LEU A 129 16.63 22.46 5.56
CA LEU A 129 15.17 22.39 5.53
C LEU A 129 14.65 21.42 4.46
N ALA A 130 15.30 21.37 3.29
CA ALA A 130 14.95 20.42 2.24
C ALA A 130 15.21 18.97 2.67
N LEU A 131 16.37 18.71 3.29
CA LEU A 131 16.71 17.39 3.84
C LEU A 131 15.76 16.96 4.96
N ALA A 132 15.44 17.85 5.90
CA ALA A 132 14.50 17.57 6.99
C ALA A 132 13.10 17.21 6.45
N ARG A 133 12.61 17.94 5.43
CA ARG A 133 11.33 17.62 4.77
C ARG A 133 11.35 16.28 4.06
N ALA A 134 12.45 15.94 3.38
CA ALA A 134 12.62 14.65 2.72
C ALA A 134 12.60 13.50 3.73
N ASN A 135 13.31 13.65 4.85
CA ASN A 135 13.35 12.65 5.92
C ASN A 135 11.97 12.42 6.54
N LEU A 136 11.23 13.50 6.86
CA LEU A 136 9.87 13.38 7.41
C LEU A 136 8.92 12.68 6.42
N LYS A 137 9.07 12.93 5.12
CA LYS A 137 8.26 12.26 4.08
C LYS A 137 8.59 10.77 4.03
N ALA A 138 9.86 10.40 4.09
CA ALA A 138 10.30 9.00 4.10
C ALA A 138 9.80 8.25 5.34
N GLU A 139 9.87 8.87 6.52
CA GLU A 139 9.38 8.29 7.78
C GLU A 139 7.86 8.06 7.76
N LYS A 140 7.09 9.02 7.25
CA LYS A 140 5.63 8.87 7.09
C LYS A 140 5.28 7.72 6.13
N GLU A 141 6.03 7.57 5.05
CA GLU A 141 5.79 6.48 4.09
C GLU A 141 6.18 5.12 4.70
N ALA A 142 7.29 5.05 5.45
CA ALA A 142 7.68 3.84 6.17
C ALA A 142 6.60 3.39 7.16
N HIS A 143 6.06 4.30 7.97
CA HIS A 143 4.95 3.99 8.87
C HIS A 143 3.65 3.60 8.15
N ARG A 144 3.40 4.15 6.95
CA ARG A 144 2.25 3.74 6.14
C ARG A 144 2.43 2.29 5.67
N ILE A 145 3.62 1.94 5.17
CA ILE A 145 3.94 0.58 4.73
C ILE A 145 3.81 -0.41 5.89
N GLU A 146 4.39 -0.09 7.05
CA GLU A 146 4.30 -0.92 8.26
C GLU A 146 2.84 -1.20 8.66
N ARG A 147 1.98 -0.17 8.65
CA ARG A 147 0.54 -0.35 8.93
C ARG A 147 -0.15 -1.27 7.91
N LEU A 148 0.20 -1.15 6.64
CA LEU A 148 -0.35 -2.00 5.58
C LEU A 148 0.11 -3.45 5.73
N GLU A 149 1.37 -3.68 6.09
CA GLU A 149 1.91 -5.02 6.33
C GLU A 149 1.19 -5.70 7.51
N VAL A 150 0.98 -4.98 8.62
CA VAL A 150 0.22 -5.50 9.77
C VAL A 150 -1.22 -5.84 9.37
N GLN A 151 -1.88 -5.01 8.55
CA GLN A 151 -3.23 -5.28 8.06
C GLN A 151 -3.27 -6.50 7.12
N LEU A 152 -2.28 -6.65 6.25
CA LEU A 152 -2.19 -7.79 5.33
C LEU A 152 -1.95 -9.10 6.09
N GLU A 153 -1.09 -9.09 7.11
CA GLU A 153 -0.81 -10.28 7.91
C GLU A 153 -2.05 -10.71 8.70
N LEU A 154 -2.74 -9.76 9.35
CA LEU A 154 -4.02 -10.04 10.01
C LEU A 154 -5.05 -10.63 9.03
N ARG A 155 -5.14 -10.09 7.80
CA ARG A 155 -6.05 -10.60 6.77
C ARG A 155 -5.67 -12.03 6.35
N ARG A 156 -4.37 -12.33 6.20
CA ARG A 156 -3.89 -13.68 5.89
C ARG A 156 -4.22 -14.69 6.99
N GLU A 157 -4.02 -14.31 8.25
CA GLU A 157 -4.39 -15.14 9.40
C GLU A 157 -5.89 -15.46 9.38
N GLN A 158 -6.73 -14.43 9.19
CA GLN A 158 -8.19 -14.59 9.07
C GLN A 158 -8.58 -15.54 7.93
N MET A 159 -7.99 -15.37 6.75
CA MET A 159 -8.27 -16.24 5.60
C MET A 159 -7.77 -17.68 5.82
N GLY A 160 -6.67 -17.85 6.56
CA GLY A 160 -6.17 -19.15 6.99
C GLY A 160 -7.16 -19.88 7.91
N GLU A 161 -7.80 -19.18 8.85
CA GLU A 161 -8.83 -19.73 9.73
C GLU A 161 -10.07 -20.15 8.94
N VAL A 162 -10.60 -19.27 8.08
CA VAL A 162 -11.74 -19.56 7.22
C VAL A 162 -11.45 -20.80 6.36
N LYS A 163 -10.30 -20.85 5.70
CA LYS A 163 -9.91 -21.99 4.85
C LYS A 163 -9.89 -23.32 5.62
N LYS A 164 -9.36 -23.33 6.85
CA LYS A 164 -9.36 -24.55 7.69
C LYS A 164 -10.78 -25.02 8.00
N ILE A 165 -11.68 -24.10 8.32
CA ILE A 165 -13.07 -24.42 8.62
C ILE A 165 -13.77 -24.94 7.36
N LEU A 166 -13.59 -24.29 6.20
CA LEU A 166 -14.15 -24.76 4.93
C LEU A 166 -13.69 -26.18 4.60
N LEU A 167 -12.38 -26.48 4.74
CA LEU A 167 -11.85 -27.83 4.53
C LEU A 167 -12.42 -28.87 5.49
N SER A 168 -12.81 -28.47 6.71
CA SER A 168 -13.44 -29.37 7.68
C SER A 168 -14.95 -29.58 7.42
N ALA A 169 -15.64 -28.54 6.93
CA ALA A 169 -17.06 -28.56 6.62
C ALA A 169 -17.34 -29.26 5.28
N GLN A 170 -16.43 -29.11 4.31
CA GLN A 170 -16.55 -29.65 2.95
C GLN A 170 -16.91 -31.15 2.92
N PRO A 171 -16.19 -32.06 3.59
CA PRO A 171 -16.53 -33.48 3.57
C PRO A 171 -17.85 -33.79 4.28
N LYS A 172 -18.25 -33.02 5.31
CA LYS A 172 -19.53 -33.21 5.99
C LYS A 172 -20.69 -32.82 5.07
N LEU A 173 -20.60 -31.65 4.45
CA LEU A 173 -21.57 -31.18 3.47
C LEU A 173 -21.71 -32.15 2.30
N PHE A 174 -20.58 -32.62 1.77
CA PHE A 174 -20.57 -33.57 0.67
C PHE A 174 -21.26 -34.89 1.02
N ARG A 175 -20.99 -35.45 2.21
CA ARG A 175 -21.66 -36.68 2.67
C ARG A 175 -23.17 -36.50 2.81
N GLU A 176 -23.60 -35.35 3.33
CA GLU A 176 -25.02 -35.05 3.49
C GLU A 176 -25.72 -34.93 2.12
N LEU A 177 -25.09 -34.23 1.18
CA LEU A 177 -25.60 -34.10 -0.19
C LEU A 177 -25.63 -35.45 -0.93
N GLU A 178 -24.58 -36.27 -0.78
CA GLU A 178 -24.53 -37.61 -1.36
C GLU A 178 -25.61 -38.51 -0.77
N HIS A 179 -25.89 -38.41 0.52
CA HIS A 179 -27.00 -39.13 1.15
C HIS A 179 -28.34 -38.76 0.51
N HIS A 180 -28.64 -37.47 0.40
CA HIS A 180 -29.88 -37.01 -0.25
C HIS A 180 -29.98 -37.40 -1.73
N ARG A 181 -28.83 -37.47 -2.43
CA ARG A 181 -28.75 -37.94 -3.81
C ARG A 181 -29.08 -39.43 -3.91
N GLN A 182 -28.50 -40.26 -3.05
CA GLN A 182 -28.73 -41.71 -3.02
C GLN A 182 -30.18 -42.04 -2.67
N GLU A 183 -30.74 -41.33 -1.69
CA GLU A 183 -32.14 -41.48 -1.27
C GLU A 183 -33.16 -40.85 -2.24
N ARG A 184 -32.69 -40.20 -3.32
CA ARG A 184 -33.51 -39.49 -4.32
C ARG A 184 -34.46 -38.47 -3.70
N GLN A 185 -33.92 -37.67 -2.80
CA GLN A 185 -34.68 -36.65 -2.05
C GLN A 185 -34.51 -35.24 -2.61
N ILE A 186 -33.64 -35.05 -3.60
CA ILE A 186 -33.39 -33.73 -4.21
C ILE A 186 -34.48 -33.42 -5.22
N VAL A 187 -35.20 -32.32 -5.01
CA VAL A 187 -36.25 -31.82 -5.90
C VAL A 187 -35.68 -30.85 -6.93
N GLY A 188 -34.75 -29.98 -6.53
CA GLY A 188 -34.16 -28.98 -7.41
C GLY A 188 -33.54 -27.82 -6.66
N VAL A 189 -33.25 -26.73 -7.37
CA VAL A 189 -32.69 -25.49 -6.80
C VAL A 189 -33.67 -24.35 -7.01
N CYS A 190 -33.90 -23.56 -5.97
CA CYS A 190 -34.63 -22.31 -6.07
C CYS A 190 -33.66 -21.13 -5.98
N ASN A 191 -33.74 -20.23 -6.95
CA ASN A 191 -33.01 -18.97 -6.94
C ASN A 191 -33.99 -17.87 -6.49
N GLY A 192 -34.18 -17.76 -5.18
CA GLY A 192 -35.14 -16.82 -4.59
C GLY A 192 -34.49 -15.55 -4.07
N ARG A 193 -35.28 -14.69 -3.41
CA ARG A 193 -34.84 -13.42 -2.82
C ARG A 193 -33.71 -13.56 -1.80
N TYR A 194 -33.59 -14.74 -1.18
CA TYR A 194 -32.58 -15.04 -0.17
C TYR A 194 -31.35 -15.81 -0.71
N GLY A 195 -31.28 -15.99 -2.04
CA GLY A 195 -30.21 -16.71 -2.72
C GLY A 195 -30.56 -18.16 -3.07
N ASN A 196 -29.56 -18.89 -3.53
CA ASN A 196 -29.73 -20.24 -4.06
C ASN A 196 -29.99 -21.22 -2.92
N SER A 197 -31.14 -21.89 -2.97
CA SER A 197 -31.54 -22.87 -1.98
C SER A 197 -31.78 -24.22 -2.63
N LEU A 198 -31.24 -25.28 -2.03
CA LEU A 198 -31.54 -26.66 -2.40
C LEU A 198 -32.90 -27.04 -1.81
N VAL A 199 -33.75 -27.63 -2.63
CA VAL A 199 -35.06 -28.13 -2.22
C VAL A 199 -34.99 -29.64 -2.10
N LEU A 200 -35.39 -30.15 -0.94
CA LEU A 200 -35.40 -31.56 -0.59
C LEU A 200 -36.82 -31.99 -0.21
N ALA A 201 -37.23 -33.19 -0.59
CA ALA A 201 -38.50 -33.77 -0.18
C ALA A 201 -38.37 -35.29 0.02
N ALA A 202 -39.02 -35.82 1.06
CA ALA A 202 -39.06 -37.26 1.30
C ALA A 202 -40.37 -37.69 1.96
N ARG A 203 -40.77 -38.95 1.76
CA ARG A 203 -41.83 -39.56 2.58
C ARG A 203 -41.31 -39.72 4.00
N GLN A 204 -42.16 -39.39 4.98
CA GLN A 204 -41.90 -39.65 6.39
C GLN A 204 -42.87 -40.74 6.84
N SER A 205 -42.37 -41.73 7.60
CA SER A 205 -43.27 -42.62 8.34
C SER A 205 -43.80 -41.87 9.55
N SER A 206 -45.06 -42.13 9.92
CA SER A 206 -45.80 -41.40 10.95
C SER A 206 -45.19 -41.47 12.37
N GLU A 207 -44.16 -42.29 12.58
CA GLU A 207 -43.61 -42.57 13.91
C GLU A 207 -42.37 -41.73 14.28
N GLU A 208 -41.71 -41.05 13.33
CA GLU A 208 -40.56 -40.21 13.66
C GLU A 208 -40.57 -38.91 12.85
N LYS A 209 -40.84 -37.78 13.52
CA LYS A 209 -40.59 -36.43 12.98
C LYS A 209 -39.07 -36.23 12.84
N ARG A 210 -38.46 -36.80 11.80
CA ARG A 210 -37.03 -36.63 11.49
C ARG A 210 -36.82 -35.32 10.72
N PHE A 211 -35.71 -34.64 10.99
CA PHE A 211 -35.23 -33.59 10.10
C PHE A 211 -34.69 -34.25 8.83
N LEU A 212 -35.09 -33.72 7.67
CA LEU A 212 -34.56 -34.13 6.37
C LEU A 212 -33.08 -33.77 6.33
N TRP A 213 -32.76 -32.49 6.55
CA TRP A 213 -31.38 -32.03 6.64
C TRP A 213 -30.81 -32.31 8.04
N ARG A 214 -29.71 -33.04 8.12
CA ARG A 214 -29.09 -33.50 9.38
C ARG A 214 -27.85 -32.74 9.76
N LEU A 215 -27.18 -32.11 8.79
CA LEU A 215 -25.96 -31.35 9.07
C LEU A 215 -26.31 -30.09 9.87
N GLU A 216 -25.77 -30.00 11.08
CA GLU A 216 -26.05 -28.87 11.96
C GLU A 216 -25.42 -27.59 11.41
N LEU A 217 -26.13 -26.45 11.53
CA LEU A 217 -25.64 -25.17 11.02
C LEU A 217 -24.29 -24.78 11.64
N GLN A 218 -24.08 -25.11 12.91
CA GLN A 218 -22.83 -24.84 13.64
C GLN A 218 -21.60 -25.53 13.02
N ASP A 219 -21.79 -26.67 12.35
CA ASP A 219 -20.70 -27.37 11.65
C ASP A 219 -20.23 -26.65 10.38
N THR A 220 -20.97 -25.62 9.96
CA THR A 220 -20.71 -24.85 8.74
C THR A 220 -20.40 -23.38 9.04
N GLN A 221 -20.38 -23.00 10.32
CA GLN A 221 -20.05 -21.66 10.77
C GLN A 221 -18.55 -21.44 10.81
N TYR A 222 -18.11 -20.27 10.34
CA TYR A 222 -16.74 -19.80 10.48
C TYR A 222 -16.70 -18.50 11.26
N HIS A 223 -15.69 -18.37 12.13
CA HIS A 223 -15.47 -17.21 12.97
C HIS A 223 -14.03 -16.75 12.81
N TYR A 224 -13.82 -15.45 12.86
CA TYR A 224 -12.51 -14.81 12.91
C TYR A 224 -12.58 -13.57 13.81
N LYS A 225 -11.43 -13.00 14.17
CA LYS A 225 -11.27 -12.01 15.25
C LYS A 225 -12.29 -10.85 15.28
N HIS A 226 -12.87 -10.46 14.14
CA HIS A 226 -13.83 -9.35 14.02
C HIS A 226 -15.04 -9.68 13.13
N GLY A 227 -15.36 -10.96 12.93
CA GLY A 227 -16.48 -11.34 12.09
C GLY A 227 -16.69 -12.84 12.03
N GLY A 228 -17.67 -13.23 11.22
CA GLY A 228 -18.01 -14.61 11.04
C GLY A 228 -19.12 -14.75 10.02
N GLY A 229 -19.43 -15.98 9.68
CA GLY A 229 -20.46 -16.33 8.74
C GLY A 229 -20.72 -17.83 8.77
N SER A 230 -21.47 -18.30 7.79
CA SER A 230 -21.77 -19.71 7.63
C SER A 230 -21.81 -20.08 6.16
N VAL A 231 -21.35 -21.28 5.83
CA VAL A 231 -21.47 -21.86 4.48
C VAL A 231 -22.95 -22.17 4.20
N ILE A 232 -23.67 -22.69 5.21
CA ILE A 232 -25.12 -22.89 5.17
C ILE A 232 -25.77 -21.82 6.04
N THR A 233 -26.48 -20.89 5.42
CA THR A 233 -27.04 -19.72 6.12
C THR A 233 -28.43 -19.97 6.72
N GLY A 234 -29.10 -21.05 6.31
CA GLY A 234 -30.43 -21.38 6.81
C GLY A 234 -30.96 -22.72 6.33
N VAL A 235 -31.83 -23.31 7.15
CA VAL A 235 -32.60 -24.51 6.84
C VAL A 235 -34.04 -24.24 7.28
N ARG A 236 -35.02 -24.55 6.43
CA ARG A 236 -36.44 -24.52 6.77
C ARG A 236 -37.08 -25.84 6.37
N GLN A 237 -37.90 -26.41 7.24
CA GLN A 237 -38.58 -27.67 6.97
C GLN A 237 -40.04 -27.58 7.42
N MET A 238 -40.90 -28.24 6.64
CA MET A 238 -42.26 -28.55 7.01
C MET A 238 -42.48 -30.06 6.87
N SER A 239 -43.18 -30.65 7.84
CA SER A 239 -43.51 -32.07 7.91
C SER A 239 -45.01 -32.25 8.10
N LEU A 240 -45.62 -33.07 7.25
CA LEU A 240 -47.01 -33.55 7.33
C LEU A 240 -47.04 -35.08 7.34
N ALA A 241 -48.22 -35.68 7.54
CA ALA A 241 -48.37 -37.13 7.66
C ALA A 241 -47.84 -37.90 6.42
N GLY A 242 -48.05 -37.37 5.21
CA GLY A 242 -47.57 -37.98 3.96
C GLY A 242 -46.10 -37.75 3.60
N GLY A 243 -45.40 -36.81 4.27
CA GLY A 243 -44.02 -36.48 3.95
C GLY A 243 -43.51 -35.14 4.49
N ALA A 244 -42.29 -34.80 4.13
CA ALA A 244 -41.66 -33.54 4.47
C ALA A 244 -41.01 -32.87 3.26
N ILE A 245 -40.91 -31.55 3.32
CA ILE A 245 -40.16 -30.71 2.40
C ILE A 245 -39.21 -29.80 3.19
N CYS A 246 -38.01 -29.59 2.67
CA CYS A 246 -36.97 -28.81 3.29
C CYS A 246 -36.26 -27.92 2.26
N THR A 247 -35.96 -26.68 2.63
CA THR A 247 -35.10 -25.77 1.86
C THR A 247 -33.83 -25.49 2.64
N VAL A 248 -32.68 -25.64 1.97
CA VAL A 248 -31.35 -25.43 2.55
C VAL A 248 -30.64 -24.36 1.76
N SER A 249 -30.25 -23.27 2.41
CA SER A 249 -29.50 -22.18 1.78
C SER A 249 -28.05 -22.62 1.60
N LEU A 250 -27.66 -22.85 0.35
CA LEU A 250 -26.33 -23.32 0.00
C LEU A 250 -25.35 -22.16 -0.16
N PRO A 251 -24.02 -22.41 -0.08
CA PRO A 251 -23.04 -21.38 -0.37
C PRO A 251 -23.25 -20.85 -1.79
N ARG A 252 -23.01 -19.54 -1.96
CA ARG A 252 -23.09 -18.92 -3.28
C ARG A 252 -21.97 -19.50 -4.16
N LEU A 253 -22.37 -20.08 -5.29
CA LEU A 253 -21.47 -20.64 -6.31
C LEU A 253 -21.13 -19.63 -7.41
N GLU A 254 -21.47 -18.35 -7.22
CA GLU A 254 -21.18 -17.28 -8.16
C GLU A 254 -20.23 -16.28 -7.50
N LEU A 255 -19.12 -15.97 -8.18
CA LEU A 255 -18.17 -14.97 -7.74
C LEU A 255 -18.80 -13.58 -7.86
N GLN A 256 -18.86 -12.85 -6.74
CA GLN A 256 -19.11 -11.41 -6.77
C GLN A 256 -17.76 -10.70 -6.69
N GLU A 257 -17.37 -10.06 -7.79
CA GLU A 257 -16.11 -9.30 -7.87
C GLU A 257 -16.14 -8.03 -7.00
N ASP A 258 -17.33 -7.48 -6.76
CA ASP A 258 -17.52 -6.24 -5.99
C ASP A 258 -18.27 -6.51 -4.67
N GLY A 259 -17.53 -6.75 -3.59
CA GLY A 259 -18.13 -6.90 -2.26
C GLY A 259 -17.12 -6.80 -1.11
N LEU A 260 -17.58 -6.32 0.04
CA LEU A 260 -16.79 -6.24 1.29
C LEU A 260 -16.21 -7.59 1.74
N PHE A 261 -16.73 -8.70 1.21
CA PHE A 261 -16.36 -10.08 1.52
C PHE A 261 -15.86 -10.88 0.30
N ALA A 262 -15.35 -10.21 -0.74
CA ALA A 262 -14.91 -10.85 -1.98
C ALA A 262 -13.92 -12.01 -1.72
N ASP A 263 -12.93 -11.83 -0.84
CA ASP A 263 -11.94 -12.87 -0.52
C ASP A 263 -12.58 -14.11 0.14
N VAL A 264 -13.54 -13.92 1.06
CA VAL A 264 -14.23 -15.04 1.73
C VAL A 264 -15.12 -15.77 0.75
N ASN A 265 -15.85 -15.03 -0.10
CA ASN A 265 -16.66 -15.62 -1.16
C ASN A 265 -15.80 -16.39 -2.16
N GLN A 266 -14.61 -15.87 -2.50
CA GLN A 266 -13.66 -16.55 -3.35
C GLN A 266 -13.18 -17.85 -2.71
N LEU A 267 -12.82 -17.85 -1.42
CA LEU A 267 -12.44 -19.08 -0.72
C LEU A 267 -13.56 -20.11 -0.66
N ILE A 268 -14.80 -19.67 -0.41
CA ILE A 268 -15.98 -20.55 -0.43
C ILE A 268 -16.18 -21.12 -1.84
N HIS A 269 -16.10 -20.28 -2.87
CA HIS A 269 -16.20 -20.72 -4.26
C HIS A 269 -15.10 -21.74 -4.59
N GLU A 270 -13.83 -21.45 -4.30
CA GLU A 270 -12.71 -22.38 -4.54
C GLU A 270 -12.86 -23.71 -3.78
N ALA A 271 -13.43 -23.67 -2.56
CA ALA A 271 -13.62 -24.85 -1.74
C ALA A 271 -14.82 -25.72 -2.17
N PHE A 272 -15.78 -25.19 -2.93
CA PHE A 272 -17.04 -25.90 -3.21
C PHE A 272 -17.46 -25.93 -4.68
N ASP A 273 -16.90 -25.10 -5.56
CA ASP A 273 -17.33 -24.98 -6.96
C ASP A 273 -17.25 -26.32 -7.69
N ARG A 274 -16.18 -27.09 -7.47
CA ARG A 274 -16.02 -28.40 -8.11
C ARG A 274 -17.09 -29.39 -7.62
N GLU A 275 -17.23 -29.53 -6.31
CA GLU A 275 -18.11 -30.50 -5.65
C GLU A 275 -19.59 -30.16 -5.82
N LEU A 276 -19.93 -28.89 -5.94
CA LEU A 276 -21.30 -28.39 -6.05
C LEU A 276 -21.69 -27.96 -7.47
N SER A 277 -20.78 -28.05 -8.44
CA SER A 277 -21.03 -27.69 -9.85
C SER A 277 -22.27 -28.38 -10.44
N TRP A 278 -22.54 -29.63 -10.06
CA TRP A 278 -23.70 -30.40 -10.53
C TRP A 278 -25.04 -29.79 -10.09
N LEU A 279 -25.07 -28.98 -9.02
CA LEU A 279 -26.28 -28.27 -8.61
C LEU A 279 -26.78 -27.33 -9.72
N ARG A 280 -25.89 -26.81 -10.56
CA ARG A 280 -26.25 -25.99 -11.72
C ARG A 280 -27.04 -26.76 -12.78
N SER A 281 -27.02 -28.10 -12.74
CA SER A 281 -27.79 -28.98 -13.64
C SER A 281 -29.14 -29.41 -13.08
N LEU A 282 -29.44 -29.07 -11.82
CA LEU A 282 -30.72 -29.39 -11.21
C LEU A 282 -31.85 -28.55 -11.80
N PRO A 283 -33.09 -29.07 -11.83
CA PRO A 283 -34.23 -28.30 -12.27
C PRO A 283 -34.44 -27.10 -11.33
N THR A 284 -34.82 -25.97 -11.91
CA THR A 284 -35.17 -24.78 -11.15
C THR A 284 -36.57 -24.93 -10.58
N VAL A 285 -36.69 -24.76 -9.27
CA VAL A 285 -37.96 -24.70 -8.57
C VAL A 285 -38.37 -23.23 -8.44
N SER A 286 -39.60 -22.90 -8.84
CA SER A 286 -40.11 -21.52 -8.72
C SER A 286 -40.32 -21.12 -7.26
N GLU A 287 -39.97 -19.88 -6.91
CA GLU A 287 -40.17 -19.34 -5.56
C GLU A 287 -41.65 -19.37 -5.14
N GLU A 288 -42.58 -19.09 -6.06
CA GLU A 288 -44.04 -19.16 -5.82
C GLU A 288 -44.49 -20.55 -5.34
N TRP A 289 -43.91 -21.62 -5.90
CA TRP A 289 -44.22 -22.99 -5.51
C TRP A 289 -43.66 -23.34 -4.13
N LEU A 290 -42.49 -22.78 -3.78
CA LEU A 290 -41.96 -22.90 -2.43
C LEU A 290 -42.76 -22.07 -1.43
N ASP A 291 -43.19 -20.86 -1.77
CA ASP A 291 -43.98 -20.01 -0.87
C ASP A 291 -45.34 -20.64 -0.53
N LEU A 292 -45.92 -21.43 -1.44
CA LEU A 292 -47.14 -22.20 -1.16
C LEU A 292 -46.93 -23.29 -0.09
N MET A 293 -45.71 -23.86 0.00
CA MET A 293 -45.40 -24.94 0.95
C MET A 293 -44.62 -24.45 2.19
N LEU A 294 -43.82 -23.41 2.07
CA LEU A 294 -42.98 -22.85 3.14
C LEU A 294 -43.18 -21.33 3.23
N PRO A 295 -44.42 -20.86 3.39
CA PRO A 295 -44.72 -19.43 3.44
C PRO A 295 -43.96 -18.74 4.58
N VAL A 296 -43.46 -17.56 4.26
CA VAL A 296 -42.52 -16.80 5.11
C VAL A 296 -43.22 -16.16 6.32
N LEU A 297 -44.53 -15.93 6.23
CA LEU A 297 -45.38 -15.31 7.25
C LEU A 297 -46.71 -16.07 7.29
N TRP A 298 -46.95 -16.82 8.35
CA TRP A 298 -48.29 -17.24 8.73
C TRP A 298 -48.69 -16.42 9.93
N ASP A 299 -49.46 -15.36 9.69
CA ASP A 299 -50.07 -14.58 10.77
C ASP A 299 -51.32 -15.27 11.35
N ASP A 300 -51.84 -16.32 10.70
CA ASP A 300 -53.00 -17.08 11.21
C ASP A 300 -52.84 -18.60 10.97
N PRO A 301 -52.77 -19.43 12.04
CA PRO A 301 -52.58 -20.88 11.93
C PRO A 301 -53.83 -21.66 11.50
N ASP A 302 -55.01 -21.03 11.48
CA ASP A 302 -56.31 -21.69 11.23
C ASP A 302 -56.73 -21.73 9.73
N GLU A 303 -55.99 -21.07 8.82
CA GLU A 303 -56.21 -21.12 7.35
C GLU A 303 -55.33 -22.16 6.63
N LYS A 304 -54.82 -23.17 7.34
CA LYS A 304 -54.07 -24.24 6.69
C LYS A 304 -54.99 -25.19 5.93
N ASP A 305 -55.02 -25.08 4.61
CA ASP A 305 -55.40 -26.22 3.77
C ASP A 305 -54.25 -27.24 3.76
N GLU A 306 -54.11 -27.97 4.88
CA GLU A 306 -53.10 -29.02 5.05
C GLU A 306 -53.21 -30.07 3.94
N SER A 307 -54.40 -30.27 3.37
CA SER A 307 -54.63 -31.22 2.27
C SER A 307 -53.98 -30.73 0.98
N ALA A 308 -54.14 -29.45 0.62
CA ALA A 308 -53.47 -28.87 -0.55
C ALA A 308 -51.94 -28.92 -0.41
N ILE A 309 -51.43 -28.58 0.78
CA ILE A 309 -49.99 -28.62 1.08
C ILE A 309 -49.44 -30.06 1.01
N GLU A 310 -50.18 -31.04 1.53
CA GLU A 310 -49.80 -32.45 1.46
C GLU A 310 -49.73 -32.96 0.02
N VAL A 311 -50.67 -32.55 -0.84
CA VAL A 311 -50.63 -32.86 -2.28
C VAL A 311 -49.36 -32.30 -2.91
N CYS A 312 -49.00 -31.04 -2.64
CA CYS A 312 -47.78 -30.43 -3.16
C CYS A 312 -46.51 -31.14 -2.66
N ILE A 313 -46.45 -31.56 -1.38
CA ILE A 313 -45.33 -32.37 -0.86
C ILE A 313 -45.24 -33.71 -1.60
N LEU A 314 -46.37 -34.39 -1.82
CA LEU A 314 -46.38 -35.67 -2.53
C LEU A 314 -45.94 -35.52 -3.99
N GLU A 315 -46.29 -34.41 -4.66
CA GLU A 315 -45.79 -34.06 -5.98
C GLU A 315 -44.28 -33.78 -5.96
N ALA A 316 -43.79 -33.03 -4.97
CA ALA A 316 -42.35 -32.79 -4.78
C ALA A 316 -41.57 -34.09 -4.64
N ILE A 317 -42.08 -35.05 -3.85
CA ILE A 317 -41.48 -36.37 -3.66
C ILE A 317 -41.46 -37.15 -4.98
N ARG A 318 -42.56 -37.17 -5.74
CA ARG A 318 -42.60 -37.83 -7.06
C ARG A 318 -41.60 -37.18 -8.02
N HIS A 319 -41.48 -35.86 -7.99
CA HIS A 319 -40.53 -35.12 -8.81
C HIS A 319 -39.09 -35.52 -8.46
N ALA A 320 -38.72 -35.50 -7.18
CA ALA A 320 -37.40 -35.92 -6.70
C ALA A 320 -37.02 -37.34 -7.15
N GLN A 321 -37.97 -38.27 -7.11
CA GLN A 321 -37.76 -39.67 -7.54
C GLN A 321 -37.55 -39.82 -9.05
N SER A 322 -38.05 -38.87 -9.86
CA SER A 322 -37.94 -38.87 -11.32
C SER A 322 -36.64 -38.27 -11.85
N ILE A 323 -35.93 -37.47 -11.02
CA ILE A 323 -34.71 -36.78 -11.43
C ILE A 323 -33.55 -37.79 -11.53
N LYS A 324 -32.84 -37.74 -12.65
CA LYS A 324 -31.60 -38.49 -12.84
C LYS A 324 -30.42 -37.62 -12.43
N LEU A 325 -29.83 -37.93 -11.28
CA LEU A 325 -28.68 -37.19 -10.74
C LEU A 325 -27.37 -37.86 -11.19
N PRO A 326 -26.38 -37.10 -11.70
CA PRO A 326 -25.06 -37.65 -11.99
C PRO A 326 -24.41 -38.15 -10.69
N PRO A 327 -23.48 -39.13 -10.75
CA PRO A 327 -22.68 -39.48 -9.59
C PRO A 327 -21.83 -38.29 -9.17
N LEU A 328 -21.71 -38.05 -7.86
CA LEU A 328 -20.72 -37.09 -7.37
C LEU A 328 -19.33 -37.61 -7.71
N ALA A 329 -18.47 -36.73 -8.24
CA ALA A 329 -17.08 -37.08 -8.48
C ALA A 329 -16.41 -37.31 -7.12
N TYR A 330 -16.11 -38.57 -6.79
CA TYR A 330 -15.29 -38.90 -5.63
C TYR A 330 -13.89 -38.32 -5.81
N VAL A 331 -13.39 -37.64 -4.78
CA VAL A 331 -11.97 -37.27 -4.63
C VAL A 331 -11.27 -38.32 -3.78
#